data_AF-A0A9X3H222-F1
#
_entry.id   AF-A0A9X3H222-F1
#
_cell.length_a   1.000
_cell.length_b   1.000
_cell.length_c   1.000
_cell.angle_alpha   90.00
_cell.angle_beta   90.00
_cell.angle_gamma   90.00
#
_symmetry.space_group_name_H-M   'P 1'
#
loop_
_entity.id
_entity.type
_entity.pdbx_description
1 polymer ?
#
loop_
_entity_poly.entity_id
_entity_poly.type
_entity_poly.pdbx_seq_one_letter_code
_entity_poly.pdbx_strand_id
1 'polypeptide(L)'
;MISTANDLLSSGGGSPCGWDMTVFQLASFLCIYRAEQPMRIEELCTVLAGWFECAIPPQDEAGPVADMVERGWLIPVADRLKASNEGREAARPLMNGIIRMLDHGTRLIDVALMMSVLRLTKGELDSGNVDL
;
A
#
# COMPACT_ATOMS: atom_id res chain seq x y z
N MET A 1 -26.02 6.56 -22.40
CA MET A 1 -24.72 7.11 -22.01
C MET A 1 -24.22 6.25 -20.86
N ILE A 2 -23.19 5.45 -21.09
CA ILE A 2 -22.64 4.51 -20.11
C ILE A 2 -21.72 5.34 -19.21
N SER A 3 -22.11 5.49 -17.93
CA SER A 3 -21.23 6.06 -16.92
C SER A 3 -20.25 4.97 -16.52
N THR A 4 -18.97 5.16 -16.83
CA THR A 4 -17.89 4.27 -16.39
C THR A 4 -17.37 4.74 -15.04
N ALA A 5 -16.88 3.80 -14.24
CA ALA A 5 -16.41 4.02 -12.86
C ALA A 5 -15.25 5.04 -12.72
N ASN A 6 -14.72 5.57 -13.82
CA ASN A 6 -13.66 6.57 -13.84
C ASN A 6 -14.14 8.01 -13.63
N ASP A 7 -15.44 8.30 -13.76
CA ASP A 7 -15.94 9.69 -13.74
C ASP A 7 -16.04 10.30 -12.33
N LEU A 8 -15.74 9.53 -11.27
CA LEU A 8 -15.90 9.96 -9.87
C LEU A 8 -14.63 10.50 -9.20
N LEU A 9 -13.49 10.56 -9.88
CA LEU A 9 -12.23 11.00 -9.26
C LEU A 9 -12.04 12.52 -9.18
N SER A 10 -13.02 13.32 -9.63
CA SER A 10 -13.00 14.77 -9.48
C SER A 10 -14.00 15.25 -8.45
N SER A 11 -13.71 15.07 -7.16
CA SER A 11 -14.26 15.95 -6.13
C SER A 11 -13.39 15.96 -4.89
N GLY A 12 -12.76 17.11 -4.63
CA GLY A 12 -12.10 17.39 -3.37
C GLY A 12 -13.11 17.31 -2.22
N GLY A 13 -12.89 16.33 -1.35
CA GLY A 13 -13.64 16.13 -0.13
C GLY A 13 -12.88 15.10 0.68
N GLY A 14 -12.20 15.56 1.74
CA GLY A 14 -11.51 14.65 2.66
C GLY A 14 -12.47 13.54 3.06
N SER A 15 -12.11 12.30 2.71
CA SER A 15 -13.00 11.17 2.94
C SER A 15 -13.22 11.01 4.44
N PRO A 16 -14.49 10.97 4.91
CA PRO A 16 -14.82 10.81 6.34
C PRO A 16 -14.36 9.45 6.90
N CYS A 17 -13.99 8.55 6.01
CA CYS A 17 -13.32 7.31 6.33
C CYS A 17 -11.83 7.52 6.07
N GLY A 18 -10.97 7.36 7.09
CA GLY A 18 -9.52 7.54 6.99
C GLY A 18 -8.79 6.50 6.11
N TRP A 19 -9.32 6.19 4.94
CA TRP A 19 -8.85 5.22 3.95
C TRP A 19 -7.97 5.87 2.87
N ASP A 20 -7.48 7.08 3.10
CA ASP A 20 -6.73 7.88 2.11
C ASP A 20 -5.29 7.41 1.90
N MET A 21 -4.84 6.36 2.63
CA MET A 21 -3.53 5.78 2.34
C MET A 21 -3.55 5.13 0.96
N THR A 22 -2.63 5.57 0.11
CA THR A 22 -2.32 4.85 -1.13
C THR A 22 -1.81 3.44 -0.83
N VAL A 23 -1.87 2.54 -1.81
CA VAL A 23 -1.30 1.18 -1.69
C VAL A 23 0.19 1.24 -1.32
N PHE A 24 0.89 2.23 -1.86
CA PHE A 24 2.31 2.46 -1.56
C PHE A 24 2.52 2.90 -0.10
N GLN A 25 1.79 3.90 0.38
CA GLN A 25 1.85 4.34 1.78
C GLN A 25 1.43 3.24 2.76
N LEU A 26 0.45 2.41 2.40
CA LEU A 26 0.07 1.24 3.20
C LEU A 26 1.21 0.21 3.27
N ALA A 27 1.88 -0.06 2.14
CA ALA A 27 3.05 -0.94 2.12
C ALA A 27 4.19 -0.38 2.97
N SER A 28 4.50 0.91 2.84
CA SER A 28 5.50 1.59 3.66
C SER A 28 5.15 1.53 5.15
N PHE A 29 3.88 1.82 5.51
CA PHE A 29 3.40 1.74 6.89
C PHE A 29 3.53 0.33 7.46
N LEU A 30 3.10 -0.71 6.73
CA LEU A 30 3.18 -2.10 7.17
C LEU A 30 4.63 -2.56 7.33
N CYS A 31 5.53 -2.12 6.47
CA CYS A 31 6.96 -2.40 6.58
C CYS A 31 7.51 -1.85 7.91
N ILE A 32 7.26 -0.56 8.20
CA ILE A 32 7.72 0.09 9.43
C ILE A 32 7.00 -0.48 10.66
N TYR A 33 5.70 -0.76 10.58
CA TYR A 33 4.91 -1.29 11.69
C TYR A 33 5.36 -2.69 12.14
N ARG A 34 5.81 -3.51 11.19
CA ARG A 34 6.30 -4.88 11.47
C ARG A 34 7.75 -4.91 11.94
N ALA A 35 8.48 -3.80 11.82
CA ALA A 35 9.84 -3.71 12.31
C ALA A 35 9.86 -3.60 13.84
N GLU A 36 10.72 -4.39 14.48
CA GLU A 36 10.90 -4.35 15.94
C GLU A 36 11.56 -3.05 16.40
N GLN A 37 12.33 -2.40 15.53
CA GLN A 37 13.03 -1.16 15.79
C GLN A 37 12.68 -0.07 14.77
N PRO A 38 12.79 1.22 15.13
CA PRO A 38 12.60 2.32 14.19
C PRO A 38 13.49 2.15 12.95
N MET A 39 12.90 2.30 11.77
CA MET A 39 13.51 1.97 10.48
C MET A 39 14.02 3.23 9.77
N ARG A 40 15.15 3.12 9.07
CA ARG A 40 15.63 4.21 8.19
C ARG A 40 14.94 4.20 6.83
N ILE A 41 14.91 5.33 6.14
CA ILE A 41 14.30 5.43 4.81
C ILE A 41 15.01 4.53 3.79
N GLU A 42 16.33 4.38 3.88
CA GLU A 42 17.10 3.51 2.99
C GLU A 42 16.77 2.02 3.20
N GLU A 43 16.58 1.62 4.47
CA GLU A 43 16.17 0.26 4.84
C GLU A 43 14.75 -0.02 4.31
N LEU A 44 13.84 0.94 4.47
CA LEU A 44 12.48 0.88 3.95
C LEU A 44 12.47 0.71 2.42
N CYS A 45 13.18 1.58 1.70
CA CYS A 45 13.27 1.53 0.23
C CYS A 45 13.82 0.19 -0.26
N THR A 46 14.79 -0.38 0.46
CA THR A 46 15.37 -1.70 0.11
C THR A 46 14.33 -2.82 0.23
N VAL A 47 13.53 -2.82 1.29
CA VAL A 47 12.47 -3.83 1.48
C VAL A 47 11.36 -3.66 0.46
N LEU A 48 10.89 -2.42 0.25
CA LEU A 48 9.84 -2.12 -0.71
C LEU A 48 10.29 -2.43 -2.14
N ALA A 49 11.55 -2.17 -2.49
CA ALA A 49 12.08 -2.52 -3.81
C ALA A 49 12.01 -4.03 -4.08
N GLY A 50 12.24 -4.83 -3.04
CA GLY A 50 12.03 -6.29 -3.10
C GLY A 50 10.57 -6.70 -3.26
N TRP A 51 9.64 -5.96 -2.65
CA TRP A 51 8.20 -6.26 -2.75
C TRP A 51 7.59 -5.85 -4.09
N PHE A 52 8.01 -4.70 -4.62
CA PHE A 52 7.52 -4.15 -5.89
C PHE A 52 8.34 -4.59 -7.10
N GLU A 53 9.44 -5.34 -6.89
CA GLU A 53 10.38 -5.76 -7.94
C GLU A 53 10.88 -4.58 -8.80
N CYS A 54 10.98 -3.39 -8.18
CA CYS A 54 11.33 -2.13 -8.84
C CYS A 54 12.29 -1.32 -7.96
N ALA A 55 13.23 -0.59 -8.57
CA ALA A 55 14.11 0.29 -7.83
C ALA A 55 13.33 1.49 -7.27
N ILE A 56 13.33 1.64 -5.96
CA ILE A 56 12.72 2.78 -5.26
C ILE A 56 13.87 3.62 -4.69
N PRO A 57 14.26 4.72 -5.36
CA PRO A 57 15.31 5.57 -4.84
C PRO A 57 14.78 6.37 -3.63
N PRO A 58 15.58 6.58 -2.56
CA PRO A 58 15.13 7.26 -1.34
C PRO A 58 14.54 8.67 -1.56
N GLN A 59 14.96 9.34 -2.62
CA GLN A 59 14.46 10.66 -3.02
C GLN A 59 12.98 10.64 -3.44
N ASP A 60 12.52 9.55 -4.05
CA ASP A 60 11.13 9.39 -4.49
C ASP A 60 10.23 9.03 -3.30
N GLU A 61 10.80 8.41 -2.26
CA GLU A 61 10.09 8.05 -1.04
C GLU A 61 10.05 9.18 0.00
N ALA A 62 10.88 10.23 -0.16
CA ALA A 62 10.90 11.37 0.75
C ALA A 62 9.55 12.13 0.78
N GLY A 63 8.88 12.26 -0.36
CA GLY A 63 7.57 12.91 -0.48
C GLY A 63 6.45 12.14 0.22
N PRO A 64 6.21 10.86 -0.12
CA PRO A 64 5.21 10.04 0.54
C PRO A 64 5.46 9.88 2.05
N VAL A 65 6.70 9.68 2.49
CA VAL A 65 7.04 9.59 3.92
C VAL A 65 6.72 10.90 4.64
N ALA A 66 7.04 12.06 4.04
CA ALA A 66 6.72 13.36 4.64
C ALA A 66 5.20 13.55 4.80
N ASP A 67 4.40 13.20 3.79
CA ASP A 67 2.93 13.22 3.86
C ASP A 67 2.41 12.28 4.97
N MET A 68 2.98 11.08 5.09
CA MET A 68 2.60 10.14 6.16
C MET A 68 2.95 10.65 7.56
N VAL A 69 4.06 11.40 7.72
CA VAL A 69 4.43 12.06 8.97
C VAL A 69 3.47 13.22 9.27
N GLU A 70 3.16 14.06 8.28
CA GLU A 70 2.22 15.19 8.44
C GLU A 70 0.82 14.72 8.85
N ARG A 71 0.37 13.59 8.27
CA ARG A 71 -0.90 12.94 8.63
C ARG A 71 -0.86 12.20 9.97
N GLY A 72 0.29 12.18 10.64
CA GLY A 72 0.47 11.55 11.94
C GLY A 72 0.51 10.01 11.90
N TRP A 73 0.67 9.40 10.72
CA TRP A 73 0.75 7.95 10.57
C TRP A 73 2.14 7.41 10.93
N LEU A 74 3.18 8.23 10.79
CA LEU A 74 4.55 7.92 11.17
C LEU A 74 5.07 8.94 12.20
N ILE A 75 5.88 8.44 13.13
CA ILE A 75 6.58 9.24 14.14
C ILE A 75 8.06 9.26 13.77
N PRO A 76 8.64 10.45 13.48
CA PRO A 76 10.07 10.58 13.30
C PRO A 76 10.79 10.43 14.65
N VAL A 77 11.81 9.57 14.69
CA VAL A 77 12.68 9.32 15.83
C VAL A 77 14.12 9.48 15.34
N ALA A 78 14.67 10.69 15.51
CA ALA A 78 15.96 11.09 14.92
C ALA A 78 15.98 10.88 13.38
N ASP A 79 16.86 10.02 12.87
CA ASP A 79 17.00 9.64 11.46
C ASP A 79 16.13 8.43 11.07
N ARG A 80 15.20 8.02 11.94
CA ARG A 80 14.39 6.80 11.79
C ARG A 80 12.89 7.10 11.89
N LEU A 81 12.10 6.14 11.43
CA LEU A 81 10.64 6.20 11.42
C LEU A 81 10.07 5.08 12.27
N LYS A 82 9.01 5.40 13.02
CA LYS A 82 8.23 4.44 13.79
C LYS A 82 6.75 4.60 13.45
N ALA A 83 6.02 3.49 13.37
CA ALA A 83 4.58 3.53 13.17
C ALA A 83 3.87 4.13 14.40
N SER A 84 2.90 5.01 14.16
CA SER A 84 2.04 5.56 15.21
C SER A 84 0.80 4.70 15.45
N ASN A 85 0.06 4.99 16.52
CA ASN A 85 -1.23 4.33 16.75
C ASN A 85 -2.31 4.86 15.80
N GLU A 86 -2.23 6.14 15.42
CA GLU A 86 -3.11 6.80 14.45
C GLU A 86 -2.96 6.16 13.06
N GLY A 87 -1.73 5.91 12.63
CA GLY A 87 -1.45 5.19 11.39
C GLY A 87 -1.97 3.76 11.41
N ARG A 88 -1.95 3.10 12.57
CA ARG A 88 -2.53 1.76 12.74
C ARG A 88 -4.04 1.77 12.58
N GLU A 89 -4.73 2.76 13.16
CA GLU A 89 -6.18 2.89 13.00
C GLU A 89 -6.57 3.28 11.56
N ALA A 90 -5.73 4.04 10.84
CA ALA A 90 -5.92 4.31 9.42
C ALA A 90 -5.69 3.06 8.54
N ALA A 91 -4.65 2.27 8.82
CA ALA A 91 -4.31 1.06 8.05
C ALA A 91 -5.26 -0.12 8.31
N ARG A 92 -5.82 -0.23 9.52
CA ARG A 92 -6.71 -1.33 9.94
C ARG A 92 -7.88 -1.59 8.97
N PRO A 93 -8.72 -0.60 8.61
CA PRO A 93 -9.83 -0.84 7.70
C PRO A 93 -9.37 -1.23 6.29
N LEU A 94 -8.23 -0.73 5.82
CA LEU A 94 -7.65 -1.11 4.53
C LEU A 94 -7.23 -2.58 4.52
N MET A 95 -6.57 -3.03 5.59
CA MET A 95 -6.23 -4.45 5.75
C MET A 95 -7.46 -5.34 5.83
N ASN A 96 -8.51 -4.90 6.52
CA ASN A 96 -9.79 -5.63 6.54
C ASN A 96 -10.42 -5.70 5.14
N GLY A 97 -10.31 -4.63 4.35
CA GLY A 97 -10.75 -4.58 2.96
C GLY A 97 -10.00 -5.61 2.10
N ILE A 98 -8.67 -5.63 2.20
CA ILE A 98 -7.82 -6.62 1.50
C ILE A 98 -8.23 -8.03 1.91
N ILE A 99 -8.31 -8.34 3.21
CA ILE A 99 -8.70 -9.68 3.68
C ILE A 99 -10.06 -10.10 3.13
N ARG A 100 -11.08 -9.22 3.17
CA ARG A 100 -12.42 -9.54 2.67
C ARG A 100 -12.48 -9.67 1.15
N MET A 101 -11.71 -8.86 0.43
CA MET A 101 -11.54 -9.00 -1.01
C MET A 101 -10.95 -10.36 -1.34
N LEU A 102 -9.89 -10.76 -0.63
CA LEU A 102 -9.24 -12.06 -0.82
C LEU A 102 -10.13 -13.24 -0.39
N ASP A 103 -10.93 -13.08 0.67
CA ASP A 103 -11.85 -14.11 1.16
C ASP A 103 -13.07 -14.32 0.23
N HIS A 104 -13.32 -13.40 -0.72
CA HIS A 104 -14.36 -13.48 -1.76
C HIS A 104 -15.74 -13.96 -1.25
N GLY A 105 -16.05 -13.73 0.04
CA GLY A 105 -17.30 -14.12 0.69
C GLY A 105 -17.52 -15.62 0.91
N THR A 106 -16.53 -16.50 0.72
CA THR A 106 -16.76 -17.96 0.68
C THR A 106 -16.01 -18.81 1.69
N ARG A 107 -15.11 -18.24 2.52
CA ARG A 107 -14.34 -18.97 3.55
C ARG A 107 -13.60 -20.19 2.97
N LEU A 108 -12.35 -19.97 2.55
CA LEU A 108 -11.36 -20.94 2.03
C LEU A 108 -11.16 -20.91 0.51
N ILE A 109 -10.64 -19.80 -0.02
CA ILE A 109 -9.73 -19.92 -1.16
C ILE A 109 -8.38 -20.39 -0.58
N ASP A 110 -7.87 -21.51 -1.08
CA ASP A 110 -6.52 -21.96 -0.75
C ASP A 110 -5.53 -20.84 -1.11
N VAL A 111 -4.64 -20.47 -0.19
CA VAL A 111 -3.59 -19.48 -0.43
C VAL A 111 -2.82 -19.78 -1.72
N ALA A 112 -2.67 -21.07 -2.07
CA ALA A 112 -2.06 -21.49 -3.32
C ALA A 112 -2.87 -21.08 -4.57
N LEU A 113 -4.20 -21.20 -4.51
CA LEU A 113 -5.09 -20.77 -5.60
C LEU A 113 -5.08 -19.24 -5.73
N MET A 114 -5.07 -18.52 -4.61
CA MET A 114 -4.94 -17.05 -4.62
C MET A 114 -3.62 -16.59 -5.23
N MET A 115 -2.50 -17.20 -4.85
CA MET A 115 -1.19 -16.89 -5.44
C MET A 115 -1.15 -17.20 -6.94
N SER A 116 -1.89 -18.21 -7.38
CA SER A 116 -1.99 -18.56 -8.80
C SER A 116 -2.76 -17.49 -9.59
N VAL A 117 -3.87 -16.98 -9.04
CA VAL A 117 -4.65 -15.88 -9.64
C VAL A 117 -3.82 -14.59 -9.69
N LEU A 118 -3.18 -14.19 -8.58
CA LEU A 118 -2.35 -12.99 -8.56
C LEU A 118 -1.17 -13.07 -9.55
N ARG A 119 -0.54 -14.24 -9.68
CA ARG A 119 0.53 -14.47 -10.66
C ARG A 119 0.02 -14.44 -12.10
N LEU A 120 -1.19 -14.94 -12.35
CA LEU A 120 -1.82 -14.86 -13.67
C LEU A 120 -2.06 -13.40 -14.05
N THR A 121 -2.70 -12.62 -13.17
CA THR A 121 -2.94 -11.18 -13.40
C THR A 121 -1.63 -10.40 -13.54
N LYS A 122 -0.59 -10.72 -12.75
CA LYS A 122 0.75 -10.16 -12.97
C LYS A 122 1.27 -10.49 -14.37
N GLY A 123 1.16 -11.75 -14.79
CA GLY A 123 1.55 -12.19 -16.13
C GLY A 123 0.79 -11.48 -17.24
N GLU A 124 -0.51 -11.22 -17.08
CA GLU A 124 -1.32 -10.43 -18.01
C GLU A 124 -0.85 -8.96 -18.09
N LEU A 125 -0.51 -8.34 -16.96
CA LEU A 125 0.07 -6.99 -16.92
C LEU A 125 1.45 -6.94 -17.57
N ASP A 126 2.29 -7.95 -17.33
CA ASP A 126 3.64 -8.05 -17.92
C ASP A 126 3.59 -8.32 -19.43
N SER A 127 2.57 -9.04 -19.92
CA SER A 127 2.38 -9.37 -21.34
C SER A 127 1.56 -8.34 -22.13
N GLY A 128 0.94 -7.37 -21.47
CA GLY A 128 0.17 -6.29 -22.10
C GLY A 128 0.96 -5.32 -23.00
N ASN A 129 2.25 -5.57 -23.24
CA ASN A 129 3.13 -4.78 -24.10
C ASN A 129 3.57 -5.49 -25.40
N VAL A 130 2.94 -6.60 -25.78
CA VAL A 130 3.13 -7.21 -27.11
C VAL A 130 1.77 -7.44 -27.75
N ASP A 131 1.18 -6.36 -28.27
CA ASP A 131 0.45 -6.31 -29.54
C ASP A 131 -0.47 -5.07 -29.55
N LEU A 132 0.03 -3.99 -30.14
CA LEU A 132 -0.62 -3.12 -31.14
C LEU A 132 0.37 -2.06 -31.66
#